data_AF-A0AAU7DHS4-F1
#
_entry.id   AF-A0AAU7DHS4-F1
#
_cell.length_a   1.000
_cell.length_b   1.000
_cell.length_c   1.000
_cell.angle_alpha   90.00
_cell.angle_beta   90.00
_cell.angle_gamma   90.00
#
_symmetry.space_group_name_H-M   'P 1'
#
loop_
_entity.id
_entity.type
_entity.pdbx_description
1 polymer ?
#
loop_
_entity_poly.entity_id
_entity_poly.type
_entity_poly.pdbx_seq_one_letter_code
_entity_poly.pdbx_strand_id
1 'polypeptide(L)'
;MQKAIRIIAVAGLALPIFLAAQSSSNVTLPQDKGADKVDVSKYPADQQKGYKVFTDKCSKCHTIARPINTTMTTAEWNRYVKRMMHKPNSGISDSQGKTIYDFLAYDQENRKDKNPSAFFKSLSDEEIEKLKAQQH
;
A
#
# COMPACT_ATOMS: atom_id res chain seq x y z
N MET A 1 -57.60 18.27 -40.15
CA MET A 1 -56.39 17.65 -40.73
C MET A 1 -55.22 17.91 -39.79
N GLN A 2 -54.90 16.95 -38.91
CA GLN A 2 -53.77 17.00 -37.98
C GLN A 2 -52.45 16.79 -38.73
N LYS A 3 -51.43 17.61 -38.47
CA LYS A 3 -50.05 17.30 -38.84
C LYS A 3 -49.13 17.50 -37.64
N ALA A 4 -48.96 16.38 -36.93
CA ALA A 4 -47.83 15.88 -36.15
C ALA A 4 -46.81 16.88 -35.57
N ILE A 5 -46.84 17.01 -34.24
CA ILE A 5 -45.72 17.43 -33.39
C ILE A 5 -44.70 16.29 -33.39
N ARG A 6 -43.47 16.56 -33.85
CA ARG A 6 -42.35 15.60 -33.76
C ARG A 6 -41.68 15.73 -32.40
N ILE A 7 -41.96 14.77 -31.53
CA ILE A 7 -41.24 14.54 -30.27
C ILE A 7 -39.89 13.94 -30.64
N ILE A 8 -38.80 14.70 -30.45
CA ILE A 8 -37.44 14.17 -30.50
C ILE A 8 -37.18 13.51 -29.14
N ALA A 9 -37.33 12.18 -29.09
CA ALA A 9 -36.89 11.39 -27.97
C ALA A 9 -35.35 11.32 -28.00
N VAL A 10 -34.69 12.08 -27.14
CA VAL A 10 -33.26 11.92 -26.86
C VAL A 10 -33.11 10.66 -26.02
N ALA A 11 -32.83 9.53 -26.67
CA ALA A 11 -32.44 8.30 -26.01
C ALA A 11 -31.06 8.50 -25.38
N GLY A 12 -31.02 8.77 -24.08
CA GLY A 12 -29.79 8.82 -23.31
C GLY A 12 -29.13 7.45 -23.31
N LEU A 13 -28.02 7.30 -24.04
CA LEU A 13 -27.11 6.17 -23.89
C LEU A 13 -26.48 6.25 -22.49
N ALA A 14 -27.04 5.51 -21.55
CA ALA A 14 -26.36 5.18 -20.30
C ALA A 14 -25.22 4.21 -20.64
N LEU A 15 -24.01 4.76 -20.84
CA LEU A 15 -22.79 3.95 -20.88
C LEU A 15 -22.60 3.35 -19.48
N PRO A 16 -22.61 2.02 -19.30
CA PRO A 16 -22.24 1.44 -18.04
C PRO A 16 -20.76 1.78 -17.81
N ILE A 17 -20.50 2.55 -16.75
CA ILE A 17 -19.17 2.77 -16.23
C ILE A 17 -18.67 1.38 -15.84
N PHE A 18 -17.87 0.76 -16.71
CA PHE A 18 -17.08 -0.42 -16.35
C PHE A 18 -16.16 0.01 -15.22
N LEU A 19 -16.56 -0.28 -13.98
CA LEU A 19 -15.66 -0.29 -12.84
C LEU A 19 -14.64 -1.38 -13.14
N ALA A 20 -13.54 -1.01 -13.80
CA ALA A 20 -12.37 -1.87 -13.86
C ALA A 20 -11.99 -2.15 -12.41
N ALA A 21 -12.32 -3.36 -11.93
CA ALA A 21 -11.88 -3.82 -10.63
C ALA A 21 -10.37 -3.66 -10.62
N GLN A 22 -9.86 -2.68 -9.86
CA GLN A 22 -8.44 -2.53 -9.67
C GLN A 22 -8.00 -3.75 -8.87
N SER A 23 -7.59 -4.81 -9.57
CA SER A 23 -7.01 -5.99 -8.96
C SER A 23 -5.86 -5.52 -8.08
N SER A 24 -5.99 -5.70 -6.77
CA SER A 24 -4.84 -5.73 -5.88
C SER A 24 -3.86 -6.72 -6.52
N SER A 25 -2.71 -6.23 -6.99
CA SER A 25 -1.73 -7.08 -7.65
C SER A 25 -1.27 -8.14 -6.65
N ASN A 26 -1.66 -9.40 -6.90
CA ASN A 26 -1.28 -10.57 -6.10
C ASN A 26 0.19 -10.98 -6.38
N VAL A 27 1.08 -10.02 -6.54
CA VAL A 27 2.50 -10.29 -6.71
C VAL A 27 3.10 -10.60 -5.34
N THR A 28 3.74 -11.77 -5.24
CA THR A 28 4.52 -12.16 -4.07
C THR A 28 5.91 -11.58 -4.20
N LEU A 29 6.32 -10.72 -3.27
CA LEU A 29 7.64 -10.10 -3.27
C LEU A 29 8.61 -10.87 -2.36
N PRO A 30 9.94 -10.78 -2.55
CA PRO A 30 10.90 -11.43 -1.66
C PRO A 30 10.73 -11.08 -0.18
N GLN A 31 10.37 -9.82 0.11
CA GLN A 31 10.11 -9.30 1.45
C GLN A 31 8.97 -10.04 2.18
N ASP A 32 8.05 -10.64 1.43
CA ASP A 32 6.87 -11.33 1.97
C ASP A 32 7.24 -12.59 2.75
N LYS A 33 8.45 -13.13 2.54
CA LYS A 33 8.96 -14.35 3.17
C LYS A 33 9.62 -14.13 4.53
N GLY A 34 9.82 -12.86 4.93
CA GLY A 34 10.46 -12.52 6.20
C GLY A 34 9.50 -12.55 7.39
N ALA A 35 9.99 -12.12 8.54
CA ALA A 35 9.19 -12.08 9.77
C ALA A 35 8.00 -11.10 9.64
N ASP A 36 6.86 -11.46 10.23
CA ASP A 36 5.63 -10.66 10.22
C ASP A 36 5.45 -9.82 11.49
N LYS A 37 6.43 -9.87 12.42
CA LYS A 37 6.40 -9.18 13.70
C LYS A 37 7.71 -8.48 14.00
N VAL A 38 7.60 -7.38 14.75
CA VAL A 38 8.74 -6.64 15.32
C VAL A 38 8.52 -6.59 16.82
N ASP A 39 9.54 -6.95 17.61
CA ASP A 39 9.51 -6.70 19.05
C ASP A 39 9.76 -5.20 19.30
N VAL A 40 8.68 -4.50 19.64
CA VAL A 40 8.69 -3.05 19.94
C VAL A 40 8.69 -2.75 21.43
N SER A 41 8.85 -3.77 22.30
CA SER A 41 8.78 -3.58 23.77
C SER A 41 9.76 -2.54 24.31
N LYS A 42 10.89 -2.35 23.62
CA LYS A 42 11.93 -1.37 23.96
C LYS A 42 11.84 -0.06 23.17
N TYR A 43 10.87 0.08 22.28
CA TYR A 43 10.70 1.32 21.49
C TYR A 43 10.02 2.38 22.36
N PRO A 44 10.18 3.68 22.05
CA PRO A 44 9.42 4.75 22.71
C PRO A 44 7.91 4.51 22.64
N ALA A 45 7.16 5.00 23.63
CA ALA A 45 5.72 4.74 23.73
C ALA A 45 4.92 5.12 22.47
N ASP A 46 5.29 6.21 21.81
CA ASP A 46 4.61 6.62 20.57
C ASP A 46 4.91 5.69 19.39
N GLN A 47 6.10 5.08 19.36
CA GLN A 47 6.45 4.07 18.35
C GLN A 47 5.73 2.75 18.60
N GLN A 48 5.50 2.38 19.86
CA GLN A 48 4.66 1.23 20.20
C GLN A 48 3.20 1.43 19.75
N LYS A 49 2.65 2.64 19.93
CA LYS A 49 1.33 3.02 19.38
C LYS A 49 1.36 2.98 17.85
N GLY A 50 2.42 3.53 17.25
CA GLY A 50 2.62 3.53 15.80
C GLY A 50 2.62 2.13 15.20
N TYR A 51 3.29 1.18 15.86
CA TYR A 51 3.28 -0.23 15.46
C TYR A 51 1.88 -0.85 15.47
N LYS A 52 1.01 -0.50 16.42
CA LYS A 52 -0.38 -0.96 16.44
C LYS A 52 -1.17 -0.42 15.24
N VAL A 53 -1.03 0.87 14.92
CA VAL A 53 -1.70 1.46 13.74
C VAL A 53 -1.17 0.85 12.45
N PHE A 54 0.16 0.69 12.35
CA PHE A 54 0.81 0.05 11.22
C PHE A 54 0.33 -1.38 10.98
N THR A 55 0.31 -2.22 12.01
CA THR A 55 -0.15 -3.61 11.88
C THR A 55 -1.66 -3.70 11.57
N ASP A 56 -2.50 -2.85 12.16
CA ASP A 56 -3.94 -2.79 11.85
C ASP A 56 -4.23 -2.37 10.40
N LYS A 57 -3.49 -1.38 9.87
CA LYS A 57 -3.76 -0.83 8.53
C LYS A 57 -3.03 -1.55 7.41
N CYS A 58 -1.75 -1.85 7.56
CA CYS A 58 -0.92 -2.34 6.47
C CYS A 58 -1.03 -3.85 6.23
N SER A 59 -1.69 -4.61 7.12
CA SER A 59 -1.93 -6.04 6.95
C SER A 59 -3.19 -6.38 6.13
N LYS A 60 -3.99 -5.37 5.75
CA LYS A 60 -5.31 -5.57 5.13
C LYS A 60 -5.25 -6.03 3.67
N CYS A 61 -4.18 -5.68 2.95
CA CYS A 61 -4.12 -5.85 1.49
C CYS A 61 -3.03 -6.83 1.04
N HIS A 62 -1.97 -6.98 1.83
CA HIS A 62 -0.88 -7.93 1.60
C HIS A 62 -0.22 -8.23 2.95
N THR A 63 0.71 -9.18 2.98
CA THR A 63 1.43 -9.50 4.22
C THR A 63 2.14 -8.26 4.80
N ILE A 64 2.07 -8.14 6.13
CA ILE A 64 2.79 -7.10 6.87
C ILE A 64 4.31 -7.33 6.87
N ALA A 65 4.76 -8.55 6.54
CA ALA A 65 6.18 -8.86 6.37
C ALA A 65 6.84 -7.95 5.31
N ARG A 66 6.10 -7.55 4.28
CA ARG A 66 6.61 -6.73 3.18
C ARG A 66 7.30 -5.44 3.67
N PRO A 67 6.63 -4.58 4.45
CA PRO A 67 7.27 -3.39 5.00
C PRO A 67 8.26 -3.67 6.16
N ILE A 68 8.17 -4.81 6.84
CA ILE A 68 9.07 -5.17 7.94
C ILE A 68 10.46 -5.60 7.44
N ASN A 69 10.54 -6.17 6.24
CA ASN A 69 11.74 -6.85 5.76
C ASN A 69 12.44 -6.16 4.57
N THR A 70 12.22 -4.85 4.37
CA THR A 70 12.82 -4.11 3.26
C THR A 70 13.90 -3.12 3.71
N THR A 71 14.91 -2.87 2.85
CA THR A 71 15.97 -1.87 3.05
C THR A 71 15.59 -0.47 2.52
N MET A 72 14.31 -0.10 2.55
CA MET A 72 13.87 1.21 2.10
C MET A 72 14.44 2.34 2.97
N THR A 73 14.84 3.45 2.39
CA THR A 73 15.26 4.65 3.13
C THR A 73 14.07 5.41 3.73
N THR A 74 14.31 6.24 4.74
CA THR A 74 13.31 7.16 5.31
C THR A 74 12.63 8.04 4.25
N ALA A 75 13.37 8.53 3.25
CA ALA A 75 12.81 9.31 2.15
C ALA A 75 11.84 8.47 1.28
N GLU A 76 12.19 7.22 0.99
CA GLU A 76 11.33 6.31 0.23
C GLU A 76 10.06 5.93 1.00
N TRP A 77 10.14 5.81 2.35
CA TRP A 77 8.98 5.51 3.20
C TRP A 77 7.88 6.55 3.07
N ASN A 78 8.22 7.84 3.05
CA ASN A 78 7.21 8.91 2.89
C ASN A 78 6.41 8.73 1.59
N ARG A 79 7.10 8.44 0.48
CA ARG A 79 6.46 8.17 -0.81
C ARG A 79 5.59 6.90 -0.74
N TYR A 80 6.11 5.80 -0.20
CA TYR A 80 5.42 4.52 -0.21
C TYR A 80 4.19 4.48 0.69
N VAL A 81 4.25 5.07 1.89
CA VAL A 81 3.10 5.17 2.78
C VAL A 81 1.97 5.91 2.07
N LYS A 82 2.28 7.06 1.44
CA LYS A 82 1.30 7.78 0.61
C LYS A 82 0.78 6.91 -0.53
N ARG A 83 1.64 6.19 -1.24
CA ARG A 83 1.21 5.29 -2.32
C ARG A 83 0.20 4.24 -1.83
N MET A 84 0.40 3.66 -0.65
CA MET A 84 -0.53 2.69 -0.07
C MET A 84 -1.82 3.36 0.43
N MET A 85 -1.74 4.56 1.01
CA MET A 85 -2.92 5.35 1.40
C MET A 85 -3.85 5.62 0.21
N HIS A 86 -3.29 5.87 -0.98
CA HIS A 86 -4.08 6.15 -2.18
C HIS A 86 -4.55 4.89 -2.92
N LYS A 87 -4.30 3.68 -2.38
CA LYS A 87 -4.91 2.47 -2.94
C LYS A 87 -6.41 2.42 -2.63
N PRO A 88 -7.24 1.90 -3.55
CA PRO A 88 -8.66 1.75 -3.31
C PRO A 88 -8.92 1.00 -2.00
N ASN A 89 -9.86 1.51 -1.21
CA ASN A 89 -10.28 0.92 0.06
C ASN A 89 -9.17 0.78 1.12
N SER A 90 -8.07 1.54 1.04
CA SER A 90 -7.01 1.51 2.06
C SER A 90 -7.55 1.85 3.46
N GLY A 91 -8.49 2.81 3.54
CA GLY A 91 -9.04 3.30 4.81
C GLY A 91 -7.99 3.90 5.74
N ILE A 92 -6.89 4.44 5.20
CA ILE A 92 -5.82 5.08 5.96
C ILE A 92 -6.00 6.60 5.88
N SER A 93 -6.28 7.25 7.01
CA SER A 93 -6.35 8.71 7.08
C SER A 93 -4.97 9.36 7.04
N ASP A 94 -4.90 10.68 6.82
CA ASP A 94 -3.62 11.42 6.85
C ASP A 94 -2.90 11.31 8.21
N SER A 95 -3.64 11.38 9.31
CA SER A 95 -3.09 11.23 10.67
C SER A 95 -2.55 9.81 10.91
N GLN A 96 -3.24 8.79 10.42
CA GLN A 96 -2.77 7.41 10.47
C GLN A 96 -1.55 7.21 9.56
N GLY A 97 -1.56 7.78 8.37
CA GLY A 97 -0.42 7.78 7.44
C GLY A 97 0.83 8.38 8.07
N LYS A 98 0.71 9.55 8.72
CA LYS A 98 1.82 10.15 9.47
C LYS A 98 2.32 9.23 10.58
N THR A 99 1.40 8.68 11.38
CA THR A 99 1.75 7.75 12.48
C THR A 99 2.48 6.50 11.97
N ILE A 100 2.05 5.96 10.84
CA ILE A 100 2.69 4.81 10.18
C ILE A 100 4.08 5.18 9.66
N TYR A 101 4.22 6.34 9.01
CA TYR A 101 5.50 6.84 8.54
C TYR A 101 6.49 7.03 9.70
N ASP A 102 6.08 7.68 10.78
CA ASP A 102 6.93 7.93 11.94
C ASP A 102 7.46 6.62 12.55
N PHE A 103 6.62 5.58 12.61
CA PHE A 103 7.03 4.23 13.01
C PHE A 103 8.03 3.58 12.04
N LEU A 104 7.72 3.60 10.74
CA LEU A 104 8.56 2.94 9.74
C LEU A 104 9.93 3.60 9.61
N ALA A 105 10.00 4.93 9.71
CA ALA A 105 11.24 5.69 9.75
C ALA A 105 12.05 5.34 11.01
N TYR A 106 11.41 5.30 12.18
CA TYR A 106 12.09 4.92 13.42
C TYR A 106 12.64 3.49 13.36
N ASP A 107 11.82 2.53 12.93
CA ASP A 107 12.23 1.12 12.75
C ASP A 107 13.34 0.96 11.71
N GLN A 108 13.31 1.76 10.65
CA GLN A 108 14.37 1.80 9.65
C GLN A 108 15.71 2.14 10.29
N GLU A 109 15.80 3.29 10.94
CA GLU A 109 17.04 3.81 11.54
C GLU A 109 17.52 2.94 12.72
N ASN A 110 16.59 2.40 13.51
CA ASN A 110 16.93 1.75 14.77
C ASN A 110 17.12 0.23 14.69
N ARG A 111 16.60 -0.42 13.64
CA ARG A 111 16.70 -1.87 13.43
C ARG A 111 17.31 -2.22 12.07
N LYS A 112 16.80 -1.64 10.99
CA LYS A 112 17.14 -2.11 9.64
C LYS A 112 18.47 -1.57 9.13
N ASP A 113 18.76 -0.30 9.37
CA ASP A 113 20.03 0.34 8.97
C ASP A 113 21.24 -0.16 9.78
N LYS A 114 21.01 -0.72 10.97
CA LYS A 114 22.05 -1.34 11.79
C LYS A 114 22.46 -2.73 11.31
N ASN A 115 21.64 -3.39 10.48
CA ASN A 115 21.92 -4.71 9.93
C ASN A 115 21.26 -4.90 8.55
N PRO A 116 21.64 -4.12 7.53
CA PRO A 116 20.95 -4.09 6.24
C PRO A 116 21.01 -5.43 5.49
N SER A 117 22.05 -6.25 5.71
CA SER A 117 22.22 -7.56 5.09
C SER A 117 21.17 -8.59 5.52
N ALA A 118 20.45 -8.34 6.62
CA ALA A 118 19.35 -9.20 7.08
C ALA A 118 18.02 -8.93 6.33
N PHE A 119 17.97 -7.94 5.44
CA PHE A 119 16.75 -7.48 4.79
C PHE A 119 16.84 -7.51 3.27
N PHE A 120 15.70 -7.44 2.61
CA PHE A 120 15.60 -7.49 1.16
C PHE A 120 15.58 -6.09 0.55
N LYS A 121 16.29 -5.92 -0.57
CA LYS A 121 16.25 -4.68 -1.35
C LYS A 121 14.82 -4.33 -1.77
N SER A 122 14.41 -3.07 -1.66
CA SER A 122 13.18 -2.57 -2.28
C SER A 122 13.26 -2.72 -3.80
N LEU A 123 12.16 -3.18 -4.41
CA LEU A 123 12.06 -3.32 -5.85
C LEU A 123 11.43 -2.06 -6.47
N SER A 124 11.92 -1.68 -7.65
CA SER A 124 11.29 -0.66 -8.50
C SER A 124 9.95 -1.15 -9.05
N ASP A 125 9.13 -0.24 -9.56
CA ASP A 125 7.84 -0.61 -10.15
C ASP A 125 8.03 -1.49 -11.40
N GLU A 126 9.07 -1.26 -12.19
CA GLU A 126 9.45 -2.11 -13.33
C GLU A 126 9.88 -3.51 -12.89
N GLU A 127 10.69 -3.62 -11.82
CA GLU A 127 11.09 -4.90 -11.24
C GLU A 127 9.87 -5.68 -10.70
N ILE A 128 8.92 -4.99 -10.08
CA ILE A 128 7.67 -5.58 -9.57
C ILE A 128 6.78 -6.08 -10.72
N GLU A 129 6.59 -5.30 -11.79
CA GLU A 129 5.78 -5.73 -12.93
C GLU A 129 6.43 -6.90 -13.68
N LYS A 130 7.76 -6.89 -13.83
CA LYS A 130 8.49 -8.05 -14.38
C LYS A 130 8.29 -9.29 -13.52
N LEU A 131 8.39 -9.17 -12.20
CA LEU A 131 8.18 -10.29 -11.27
C LEU A 131 6.74 -10.80 -11.33
N LYS A 132 5.76 -9.91 -11.40
CA LYS A 132 4.34 -10.26 -11.55
C LYS A 132 4.10 -11.04 -12.84
N ALA A 133 4.69 -10.62 -13.96
CA ALA A 133 4.59 -11.33 -15.24
C ALA A 133 5.26 -12.72 -15.23
N GLN A 134 6.12 -13.01 -14.26
CA GLN A 134 6.74 -14.33 -14.07
C GLN A 134 5.91 -15.26 -13.16
N GLN A 135 4.95 -14.72 -12.41
CA GLN A 135 4.10 -15.45 -11.46
C GLN A 135 2.74 -15.83 -12.04
N HIS A 136 2.44 -15.38 -13.26
CA HIS A 136 1.22 -15.64 -14.00
C HIS A 136 1.55 -16.22 -15.38
#